data_AF-A0A7W1J1U9-F1
#
_entry.id   AF-A0A7W1J1U9-F1
#
_cell.length_a   1.000
_cell.length_b   1.000
_cell.length_c   1.000
_cell.angle_alpha   90.00
_cell.angle_beta   90.00
_cell.angle_gamma   90.00
#
_symmetry.space_group_name_H-M   'P 1'
#
loop_
_entity.id
_entity.type
_entity.pdbx_description
1 polymer ?
#
loop_
_entity_poly.entity_id
_entity_poly.type
_entity_poly.pdbx_seq_one_letter_code
_entity_poly.pdbx_strand_id
1 'polypeptide(L)'
;MTLFEVSISLVIVAFGVISAVMVFPSGIKAQQLARFQVYASAKALEMIDAYNTCPTANPSLEVEAPNAWDVSPSRCTMAFDLERRLASYRFGIMPLPMEIARRLESDGDEIQQVLADGGYLYYSQPQAATGFSDTGLSAVPPNDAQRLVFAVTGYAQSNAVPILPQKSWPYYMPFPSPPSHGTHGQERGFSEPTNSLETWGGKRGILWEDTFDPDMRPVFWCNVSGTEYGYRDHQRTHTLDSAKRYCQAALWYCKRKGTTPLTYGATTVLTAFPTGLPEVDRWKLVQSLRFLAHATASLSAYVTKSDLETGVSLDGGFDPSASGMASDPFIVTLPVIQALHASTMNLTALFAACHPYDWAVPRPLQRAIMMDHPLIEYDLFTAPVSGTLFGASGVAAQQWKPISSQPIRHIGRSFQFSNQDVLGTSPTWVPTAGSTALPNTTHWGNPAHFTLTKPFSPDERCRQLVFWVVDWQSYADVETAPSAPLDAARYPRGAPRAPGGTPAPFSDLMRNPPFFDWQQYIYRNPEKSLAFTESMDGRPDGFDVRTKIIGSDGGGRTTNGENIGNGNSRYDQTGRGGPNHKQAFIGLFGADRNFNLKLDRGPVPSSVRLRASSVARFNFYDLRVPASLR
;
A
#
# COMPACT_ATOMS: atom_id res chain seq x y z
N MET A 1 -37.81 31.84 71.08
CA MET A 1 -37.45 31.97 69.65
C MET A 1 -38.39 32.98 69.04
N THR A 2 -37.88 34.12 68.60
CA THR A 2 -38.71 35.23 68.10
C THR A 2 -39.01 35.05 66.61
N LEU A 3 -40.11 35.62 66.13
CA LEU A 3 -40.52 35.55 64.71
C LEU A 3 -39.41 36.10 63.79
N PHE A 4 -38.61 37.05 64.29
CA PHE A 4 -37.42 37.60 63.64
C PHE A 4 -36.29 36.57 63.43
N GLU A 5 -35.99 35.74 64.42
CA GLU A 5 -34.98 34.67 64.31
C GLU A 5 -35.40 33.61 63.29
N VAL A 6 -36.70 33.29 63.24
CA VAL A 6 -37.27 32.38 62.23
C VAL A 6 -37.17 33.00 60.83
N SER A 7 -37.48 34.29 60.67
CA SER A 7 -37.35 35.00 59.39
C SER A 7 -35.91 35.06 58.89
N ILE A 8 -34.94 35.38 59.76
CA ILE A 8 -33.51 35.37 59.39
C ILE A 8 -33.06 33.96 58.98
N SER A 9 -33.47 32.94 59.75
CA SER A 9 -33.12 31.55 59.45
C SER A 9 -33.67 31.11 58.09
N LEU A 10 -34.92 31.49 57.76
CA LEU A 10 -35.52 31.22 56.44
C LEU A 10 -34.81 31.95 55.30
N VAL A 11 -34.38 33.20 55.52
CA VAL A 11 -33.61 33.95 54.51
C VAL A 11 -32.25 33.30 54.26
N ILE A 12 -31.53 32.88 55.31
CA ILE A 12 -30.24 32.19 55.17
C ILE A 12 -30.40 30.87 54.41
N VAL A 13 -31.43 30.08 54.74
CA VAL A 13 -31.74 28.83 54.02
C VAL A 13 -32.09 29.10 52.55
N ALA A 14 -32.90 30.13 52.28
CA ALA A 14 -33.25 30.52 50.91
C ALA A 14 -32.00 30.93 50.11
N PHE A 15 -31.11 31.73 50.69
CA PHE A 15 -29.82 32.06 50.06
C PHE A 15 -28.96 30.83 49.82
N GLY A 16 -28.90 29.89 50.77
CA GLY A 16 -28.18 28.63 50.62
C GLY A 16 -28.72 27.77 49.47
N VAL A 17 -30.04 27.62 49.37
CA VAL A 17 -30.70 26.85 48.31
C VAL A 17 -30.52 27.53 46.95
N ILE A 18 -30.72 28.84 46.85
CA ILE A 18 -30.54 29.59 45.59
C ILE A 18 -29.07 29.52 45.14
N SER A 19 -28.13 29.69 46.06
CA SER A 19 -26.69 29.59 45.74
C SER A 19 -26.34 28.18 45.25
N ALA A 20 -26.85 27.13 45.89
CA ALA A 20 -26.66 25.76 45.41
C ALA A 20 -27.25 25.59 44.00
N VAL A 21 -28.52 25.96 43.79
CA VAL A 21 -29.23 25.91 42.50
C VAL A 21 -28.49 26.69 41.40
N MET A 22 -27.88 27.83 41.72
CA MET A 22 -27.08 28.62 40.79
C MET A 22 -25.77 27.93 40.38
N VAL A 23 -25.20 27.07 41.23
CA VAL A 23 -23.96 26.32 40.94
C VAL A 23 -24.23 25.03 40.15
N PHE A 24 -25.42 24.43 40.26
CA PHE A 24 -25.75 23.18 39.56
C PHE A 24 -25.47 23.20 38.04
N PRO A 25 -25.85 24.23 37.26
CA PRO A 25 -25.53 24.29 35.83
C PRO A 25 -24.03 24.27 35.53
N SER A 26 -23.22 24.91 36.39
CA SER A 26 -21.76 24.88 36.26
C SER A 26 -21.20 23.49 36.54
N GLY A 27 -21.70 22.83 37.59
CA GLY A 27 -21.35 21.44 37.92
C GLY A 27 -21.70 20.45 36.80
N ILE A 28 -22.89 20.57 36.21
CA ILE A 28 -23.33 19.73 35.08
C ILE A 28 -22.43 19.96 33.86
N LYS A 29 -22.10 21.21 33.53
CA LYS A 29 -21.18 21.53 32.42
C LYS A 29 -19.79 20.96 32.65
N ALA A 30 -19.26 21.05 33.87
CA ALA A 30 -17.98 20.47 34.23
C ALA A 30 -17.99 18.94 34.11
N GLN A 31 -19.06 18.28 34.56
CA GLN A 31 -19.24 16.83 34.43
C GLN A 31 -19.37 16.40 32.97
N GLN A 32 -20.12 17.15 32.15
CA GLN A 32 -20.22 16.92 30.71
C GLN A 32 -18.86 17.05 30.03
N LEU A 33 -18.11 18.12 30.34
CA LEU A 33 -16.76 18.32 29.81
C LEU A 33 -15.81 17.18 30.18
N ALA A 34 -15.81 16.75 31.45
CA ALA A 34 -15.02 15.61 31.91
C ALA A 34 -15.38 14.31 31.19
N ARG A 35 -16.68 14.08 30.92
CA ARG A 35 -17.13 12.92 30.13
C ARG A 35 -16.59 12.96 28.70
N PHE A 36 -16.63 14.12 28.04
CA PHE A 36 -16.09 14.27 26.69
C PHE A 36 -14.56 14.19 26.63
N GLN A 37 -13.85 14.58 27.70
CA GLN A 37 -12.41 14.35 27.84
C GLN A 37 -12.05 12.86 27.86
N VAL A 38 -12.84 12.05 28.58
CA VAL A 38 -12.66 10.59 28.59
C VAL A 38 -12.94 9.99 27.21
N TYR A 39 -14.00 10.43 26.53
CA TYR A 39 -14.30 9.99 25.17
C TYR A 39 -13.22 10.39 24.16
N ALA A 40 -12.70 11.61 24.24
CA ALA A 40 -11.59 12.07 23.40
C ALA A 40 -10.32 11.25 23.66
N SER A 41 -10.02 10.93 24.92
CA SER A 41 -8.86 10.09 25.30
C SER A 41 -9.00 8.67 24.77
N ALA A 42 -10.18 8.06 24.94
CA ALA A 42 -10.46 6.73 24.41
C ALA A 42 -10.34 6.69 22.89
N LYS A 43 -10.87 7.71 22.20
CA LYS A 43 -10.79 7.80 20.74
C LYS A 43 -9.35 8.02 20.25
N ALA A 44 -8.58 8.86 20.93
CA ALA A 44 -7.17 9.05 20.60
C ALA A 44 -6.37 7.74 20.74
N LEU A 45 -6.61 6.96 21.81
CA LEU A 45 -5.97 5.65 21.98
C LEU A 45 -6.37 4.66 20.88
N GLU A 46 -7.67 4.58 20.55
CA GLU A 46 -8.18 3.77 19.44
C GLU A 46 -7.50 4.16 18.11
N MET A 47 -7.38 5.46 17.83
CA MET A 47 -6.75 5.96 16.61
C MET A 47 -5.26 5.57 16.54
N ILE A 48 -4.51 5.68 17.65
CA ILE A 48 -3.09 5.31 17.67
C ILE A 48 -2.91 3.80 17.51
N ASP A 49 -3.75 2.98 18.15
CA ASP A 49 -3.70 1.53 18.01
C ASP A 49 -4.06 1.09 16.57
N ALA A 50 -5.13 1.65 16.02
CA ALA A 50 -5.51 1.44 14.63
C ALA A 50 -4.41 1.92 13.66
N TYR A 51 -3.74 3.03 13.94
CA TYR A 51 -2.72 3.59 13.07
C TYR A 51 -1.48 2.69 12.99
N ASN A 52 -1.14 2.02 14.09
CA ASN A 52 -0.04 1.06 14.17
C ASN A 52 -0.38 -0.31 13.54
N THR A 53 -1.65 -0.70 13.54
CA THR A 53 -2.10 -2.03 13.06
C THR A 53 -2.73 -2.01 11.66
N CYS A 54 -3.14 -0.83 11.19
CA CYS A 54 -3.71 -0.60 9.86
C CYS A 54 -2.74 -1.13 8.79
N PRO A 55 -3.15 -2.09 7.95
CA PRO A 55 -2.37 -2.46 6.79
C PRO A 55 -2.18 -1.21 5.94
N THR A 56 -0.98 -0.98 5.43
CA THR A 56 -0.86 -0.07 4.29
C THR A 56 -1.73 -0.59 3.15
N ALA A 57 -2.14 0.29 2.24
CA ALA A 57 -2.64 -0.15 0.93
C ALA A 57 -1.75 -1.27 0.42
N ASN A 58 -2.32 -2.23 -0.31
CA ASN A 58 -1.46 -3.05 -1.13
C ASN A 58 -0.82 -2.11 -2.18
N PRO A 59 0.47 -1.76 -2.04
CA PRO A 59 1.08 -0.82 -2.97
C PRO A 59 1.10 -1.40 -4.37
N SER A 60 1.10 -2.73 -4.51
CA SER A 60 1.19 -3.46 -5.77
C SER A 60 0.01 -3.25 -6.73
N LEU A 61 -1.06 -2.55 -6.30
CA LEU A 61 -2.27 -2.37 -7.10
C LEU A 61 -2.14 -1.35 -8.24
N GLU A 62 -1.26 -0.36 -8.07
CA GLU A 62 -1.19 0.84 -8.92
C GLU A 62 0.24 1.22 -9.33
N VAL A 63 1.21 0.65 -8.65
CA VAL A 63 2.63 0.90 -8.87
C VAL A 63 3.06 0.24 -10.17
N GLU A 64 4.01 0.87 -10.84
CA GLU A 64 4.63 0.47 -12.12
C GLU A 64 4.02 1.13 -13.36
N ALA A 65 4.43 2.37 -13.59
CA ALA A 65 4.25 3.07 -14.85
C ALA A 65 5.57 3.60 -15.43
N PRO A 66 5.62 3.92 -16.74
CA PRO A 66 6.84 4.39 -17.39
C PRO A 66 7.44 5.65 -16.75
N ASN A 67 6.61 6.61 -16.32
CA ASN A 67 7.05 7.84 -15.67
C ASN A 67 6.55 7.96 -14.23
N ALA A 68 7.26 8.76 -13.42
CA ALA A 68 6.93 8.96 -12.01
C ALA A 68 5.49 9.44 -11.81
N TRP A 69 5.06 10.38 -12.66
CA TRP A 69 3.80 11.10 -12.55
C TRP A 69 2.60 10.36 -13.17
N ASP A 70 2.83 9.18 -13.76
CA ASP A 70 1.76 8.41 -14.41
C ASP A 70 0.90 7.65 -13.38
N VAL A 71 1.43 7.38 -12.19
CA VAL A 71 0.70 6.73 -11.09
C VAL A 71 0.31 7.77 -10.05
N SER A 72 -0.97 7.80 -9.69
CA SER A 72 -1.48 8.77 -8.74
C SER A 72 -1.45 8.38 -7.26
N PRO A 73 -1.68 7.11 -6.86
CA PRO A 73 -1.99 6.85 -5.45
C PRO A 73 -0.80 6.70 -4.54
N SER A 74 0.38 6.45 -5.10
CA SER A 74 1.63 6.37 -4.33
C SER A 74 1.90 7.62 -3.48
N ARG A 75 1.28 8.77 -3.80
CA ARG A 75 1.42 10.01 -3.04
C ARG A 75 0.47 10.17 -1.85
N CYS A 76 -0.74 9.63 -1.90
CA CYS A 76 -1.78 9.98 -0.92
C CYS A 76 -2.33 8.79 -0.14
N THR A 77 -2.49 7.61 -0.76
CA THR A 77 -2.97 6.41 -0.05
C THR A 77 -1.87 5.67 0.67
N MET A 78 -0.63 5.86 0.21
CA MET A 78 0.59 5.31 0.82
C MET A 78 1.27 6.29 1.77
N ALA A 79 0.75 7.52 1.91
CA ALA A 79 1.28 8.50 2.84
C ALA A 79 1.15 7.97 4.27
N PHE A 80 2.16 8.26 5.09
CA PHE A 80 2.21 7.81 6.48
C PHE A 80 1.43 8.72 7.43
N ASP A 81 0.73 9.74 6.94
CA ASP A 81 -0.04 10.64 7.80
C ASP A 81 -1.20 9.88 8.47
N LEU A 82 -1.34 10.05 9.79
CA LEU A 82 -2.35 9.36 10.60
C LEU A 82 -3.76 9.44 10.00
N GLU A 83 -4.22 10.64 9.67
CA GLU A 83 -5.56 10.87 9.13
C GLU A 83 -5.75 10.25 7.75
N ARG A 84 -4.67 10.09 6.98
CA ARG A 84 -4.77 9.49 5.64
C ARG A 84 -4.96 7.99 5.72
N ARG A 85 -4.27 7.32 6.65
CA ARG A 85 -4.41 5.88 6.90
C ARG A 85 -5.74 5.53 7.56
N LEU A 86 -6.13 6.30 8.57
CA LEU A 86 -7.32 6.02 9.36
C LEU A 86 -8.61 6.44 8.66
N ALA A 87 -8.59 7.47 7.82
CA ALA A 87 -9.77 7.89 7.06
C ALA A 87 -10.06 6.88 5.94
N SER A 88 -10.63 5.74 6.34
CA SER A 88 -11.22 4.72 5.51
C SER A 88 -12.41 4.16 6.27
N TYR A 89 -13.35 3.54 5.57
CA TYR A 89 -14.56 3.01 6.21
C TYR A 89 -14.27 1.88 7.22
N ARG A 90 -13.04 1.33 7.29
CA ARG A 90 -12.65 0.28 8.24
C ARG A 90 -12.04 0.78 9.54
N PHE A 91 -11.39 1.94 9.52
CA PHE A 91 -10.52 2.41 10.61
C PHE A 91 -11.07 3.61 11.37
N GLY A 92 -12.34 3.94 11.16
CA GLY A 92 -13.12 4.59 12.19
C GLY A 92 -13.07 6.09 12.28
N ILE A 93 -12.48 6.78 11.30
CA ILE A 93 -12.59 8.23 11.20
C ILE A 93 -13.15 8.63 9.82
N MET A 94 -14.07 9.57 9.83
CA MET A 94 -14.74 10.06 8.62
C MET A 94 -14.56 11.58 8.56
N PRO A 95 -14.14 12.14 7.40
CA PRO A 95 -14.02 13.57 7.28
C PRO A 95 -15.41 14.20 7.29
N LEU A 96 -15.61 15.18 8.17
CA LEU A 96 -16.86 15.90 8.31
C LEU A 96 -17.17 16.67 7.00
N PRO A 97 -18.42 16.66 6.51
CA PRO A 97 -18.83 17.45 5.36
C PRO A 97 -18.30 18.88 5.42
N MET A 98 -17.66 19.34 4.35
CA MET A 98 -17.02 20.65 4.32
C MET A 98 -18.01 21.79 4.57
N GLU A 99 -19.26 21.62 4.12
CA GLU A 99 -20.34 22.57 4.36
C GLU A 99 -20.71 22.66 5.85
N ILE A 100 -20.73 21.54 6.57
CA ILE A 100 -20.98 21.49 8.02
C ILE A 100 -19.77 22.06 8.77
N ALA A 101 -18.56 21.62 8.43
CA ALA A 101 -17.32 22.04 9.11
C ALA A 101 -17.14 23.57 9.13
N ARG A 102 -17.42 24.25 8.00
CA ARG A 102 -17.34 25.72 7.90
C ARG A 102 -18.34 26.47 8.80
N ARG A 103 -19.41 25.81 9.22
CA ARG A 103 -20.44 26.39 10.11
C ARG A 103 -20.11 26.19 11.59
N LEU A 104 -19.07 25.44 11.91
CA LEU A 104 -18.62 25.25 13.30
C LEU A 104 -17.69 26.39 13.72
N GLU A 105 -17.97 26.98 14.87
CA GLU A 105 -17.11 27.99 15.51
C GLU A 105 -16.33 27.36 16.66
N SER A 106 -15.11 27.82 16.89
CA SER A 106 -14.32 27.43 18.06
C SER A 106 -13.67 28.65 18.69
N ASP A 107 -13.19 28.50 19.92
CA ASP A 107 -12.41 29.54 20.57
C ASP A 107 -11.17 29.88 19.72
N GLY A 108 -10.91 31.18 19.54
CA GLY A 108 -9.80 31.66 18.72
C GLY A 108 -9.89 31.35 17.22
N ASP A 109 -11.06 30.92 16.73
CA ASP A 109 -11.29 30.54 15.32
C ASP A 109 -10.42 29.37 14.81
N GLU A 110 -9.91 28.55 15.74
CA GLU A 110 -8.99 27.45 15.45
C GLU A 110 -9.54 26.45 14.40
N ILE A 111 -10.82 26.11 14.44
CA ILE A 111 -11.46 25.25 13.42
C ILE A 111 -11.33 25.89 12.03
N GLN A 112 -11.60 27.19 11.90
CA GLN A 112 -11.51 27.86 10.61
C GLN A 112 -10.07 27.98 10.15
N GLN A 113 -9.12 28.16 11.07
CA GLN A 113 -7.69 28.09 10.76
C GLN A 113 -7.29 26.73 10.20
N VAL A 114 -7.71 25.63 10.84
CA VAL A 114 -7.46 24.27 10.32
C VAL A 114 -8.02 24.09 8.91
N LEU A 115 -9.24 24.56 8.64
CA LEU A 115 -9.85 24.48 7.32
C LEU A 115 -9.15 25.37 6.28
N ALA A 116 -8.72 26.57 6.68
CA ALA A 116 -7.99 27.51 5.84
C ALA A 116 -6.60 26.97 5.44
N ASP A 117 -5.96 26.23 6.33
CA ASP A 117 -4.69 25.54 6.08
C ASP A 117 -4.86 24.27 5.21
N GLY A 118 -6.09 23.96 4.80
CA GLY A 118 -6.42 22.80 3.96
C GLY A 118 -6.62 21.50 4.73
N GLY A 119 -6.70 21.56 6.07
CA GLY A 119 -7.05 20.44 6.93
C GLY A 119 -8.54 20.10 6.87
N TYR A 120 -8.90 18.99 7.53
CA TYR A 120 -10.27 18.53 7.68
C TYR A 120 -10.62 18.37 9.16
N LEU A 121 -11.90 18.56 9.48
CA LEU A 121 -12.47 18.00 10.69
C LEU A 121 -12.88 16.55 10.43
N TYR A 122 -12.75 15.72 11.44
CA TYR A 122 -13.13 14.32 11.42
C TYR A 122 -14.10 14.04 12.55
N TYR A 123 -14.99 13.08 12.32
CA TYR A 123 -15.85 12.49 13.33
C TYR A 123 -15.58 10.99 13.39
N SER A 124 -15.87 10.38 14.54
CA SER A 124 -15.78 8.91 14.66
C SER A 124 -16.88 8.28 13.83
N GLN A 125 -16.57 7.19 13.14
CA GLN A 125 -17.64 6.38 12.57
C GLN A 125 -18.63 5.98 13.70
N PRO A 126 -19.94 5.84 13.40
CA PRO A 126 -20.97 5.46 14.38
C PRO A 126 -20.68 4.14 15.11
N GLN A 127 -19.94 3.27 14.44
CA GLN A 127 -19.60 1.93 14.90
C GLN A 127 -18.19 1.90 15.53
N ALA A 128 -17.93 0.95 16.42
CA ALA A 128 -16.56 0.72 16.88
C ALA A 128 -15.66 0.35 15.69
N ALA A 129 -14.40 0.80 15.66
CA ALA A 129 -13.42 0.27 14.71
C ALA A 129 -13.19 -1.21 15.04
N THR A 130 -13.86 -2.11 14.30
CA THR A 130 -13.76 -3.55 14.58
C THR A 130 -12.55 -4.19 13.91
N GLY A 131 -11.96 -3.54 12.90
CA GLY A 131 -10.93 -4.12 12.05
C GLY A 131 -11.45 -5.25 11.14
N PHE A 132 -12.73 -5.60 11.23
CA PHE A 132 -13.37 -6.67 10.45
C PHE A 132 -14.23 -6.10 9.31
N SER A 133 -14.67 -6.99 8.41
CA SER A 133 -15.58 -6.67 7.31
C SER A 133 -16.96 -6.27 7.84
N ASP A 134 -17.39 -5.03 7.62
CA ASP A 134 -18.64 -4.45 8.16
C ASP A 134 -19.94 -5.02 7.58
N THR A 135 -19.88 -6.06 6.74
CA THR A 135 -21.02 -6.63 6.00
C THR A 135 -22.06 -7.37 6.87
N GLY A 136 -22.23 -7.03 8.15
CA GLY A 136 -23.20 -7.71 9.03
C GLY A 136 -23.52 -7.02 10.35
N LEU A 137 -23.23 -5.73 10.51
CA LEU A 137 -23.44 -5.04 11.80
C LEU A 137 -24.85 -4.44 11.92
N SER A 138 -25.43 -4.54 13.12
CA SER A 138 -26.77 -4.04 13.42
C SER A 138 -26.77 -2.51 13.61
N ALA A 139 -27.88 -1.86 13.27
CA ALA A 139 -28.09 -0.46 13.58
C ALA A 139 -27.89 -0.21 15.08
N VAL A 140 -27.21 0.89 15.42
CA VAL A 140 -26.92 1.28 16.80
C VAL A 140 -27.59 2.63 17.06
N PRO A 141 -28.21 2.85 18.24
CA PRO A 141 -28.70 4.17 18.60
C PRO A 141 -27.58 5.22 18.54
N PRO A 142 -27.89 6.48 18.15
CA PRO A 142 -26.93 7.56 18.23
C PRO A 142 -26.31 7.65 19.62
N ASN A 143 -25.00 7.85 19.69
CA ASN A 143 -24.28 7.92 20.95
C ASN A 143 -23.62 9.29 21.12
N ASP A 144 -23.42 9.71 22.37
CA ASP A 144 -22.82 11.02 22.66
C ASP A 144 -21.40 11.17 22.07
N ALA A 145 -20.68 10.08 21.81
CA ALA A 145 -19.35 10.17 21.21
C ALA A 145 -19.38 10.69 19.76
N GLN A 146 -20.51 10.60 19.05
CA GLN A 146 -20.68 11.20 17.72
C GLN A 146 -20.68 12.74 17.72
N ARG A 147 -20.87 13.37 18.90
CA ARG A 147 -20.72 14.82 19.08
C ARG A 147 -19.27 15.27 19.17
N LEU A 148 -18.33 14.34 19.29
CA LEU A 148 -16.91 14.66 19.19
C LEU A 148 -16.53 14.84 17.73
N VAL A 149 -15.91 15.99 17.46
CA VAL A 149 -15.19 16.25 16.22
C VAL A 149 -13.74 16.55 16.56
N PHE A 150 -12.82 16.24 15.66
CA PHE A 150 -11.41 16.50 15.89
C PHE A 150 -10.68 16.84 14.62
N ALA A 151 -9.50 17.42 14.76
CA ALA A 151 -8.58 17.70 13.67
C ALA A 151 -7.20 17.18 14.00
N VAL A 152 -6.42 16.95 12.96
CA VAL A 152 -4.97 16.81 13.08
C VAL A 152 -4.34 18.16 12.71
N THR A 153 -3.65 18.78 13.66
CA THR A 153 -2.95 20.05 13.45
C THR A 153 -1.44 19.86 13.41
N GLY A 154 -0.75 20.78 12.74
CA GLY A 154 0.67 20.68 12.41
C GLY A 154 0.92 20.08 11.03
N TYR A 155 2.10 20.38 10.49
CA TYR A 155 2.49 19.96 9.14
C TYR A 155 2.68 18.44 9.07
N ALA A 156 2.29 17.84 7.94
CA ALA A 156 2.60 16.45 7.61
C ALA A 156 4.10 16.20 7.75
N GLN A 157 4.47 15.14 8.46
CA GLN A 157 5.86 14.94 8.88
C GLN A 157 6.63 13.97 7.99
N SER A 158 5.93 13.27 7.10
CA SER A 158 6.52 12.26 6.25
C SER A 158 6.49 12.69 4.79
N ASN A 159 7.65 13.08 4.27
CA ASN A 159 7.95 13.04 2.85
C ASN A 159 8.52 11.68 2.41
N ALA A 160 8.52 10.67 3.29
CA ALA A 160 9.01 9.34 2.99
C ALA A 160 8.20 8.71 1.85
N VAL A 161 8.91 8.07 0.93
CA VAL A 161 8.34 7.38 -0.22
C VAL A 161 8.47 5.89 0.03
N PRO A 162 7.36 5.19 0.35
CA PRO A 162 7.43 3.75 0.63
C PRO A 162 7.91 2.97 -0.58
N ILE A 163 7.39 3.33 -1.76
CA ILE A 163 7.63 2.67 -3.04
C ILE A 163 7.63 3.74 -4.13
N LEU A 164 8.54 3.63 -5.10
CA LEU A 164 8.56 4.53 -6.25
C LEU A 164 7.42 4.19 -7.23
N PRO A 165 6.75 5.21 -7.80
CA PRO A 165 5.71 5.00 -8.82
C PRO A 165 6.16 4.14 -10.01
N GLN A 166 7.42 4.26 -10.42
CA GLN A 166 7.94 3.60 -11.63
C GLN A 166 8.30 2.13 -11.41
N LYS A 167 8.54 1.69 -10.18
CA LYS A 167 8.96 0.33 -9.88
C LYS A 167 8.65 -0.03 -8.43
N SER A 168 7.90 -1.12 -8.25
CA SER A 168 7.40 -1.55 -6.94
C SER A 168 8.39 -2.37 -6.13
N TRP A 169 9.62 -1.88 -6.06
CA TRP A 169 10.69 -2.54 -5.32
C TRP A 169 10.44 -2.49 -3.81
N PRO A 170 10.88 -3.51 -3.02
CA PRO A 170 11.53 -4.75 -3.41
C PRO A 170 10.61 -5.80 -4.05
N TYR A 171 11.12 -6.49 -5.08
CA TYR A 171 10.52 -7.72 -5.56
C TYR A 171 11.02 -8.90 -4.74
N TYR A 172 10.08 -9.50 -4.02
CA TYR A 172 10.32 -10.73 -3.32
C TYR A 172 10.11 -11.92 -4.25
N MET A 173 11.01 -12.89 -4.17
CA MET A 173 10.90 -14.16 -4.87
C MET A 173 11.15 -15.31 -3.90
N PRO A 174 10.54 -16.49 -4.09
CA PRO A 174 10.90 -17.67 -3.33
C PRO A 174 12.42 -17.90 -3.42
N PHE A 175 13.05 -18.37 -2.35
CA PHE A 175 14.45 -18.75 -2.32
C PHE A 175 14.63 -20.10 -1.61
N PRO A 176 15.53 -20.98 -2.11
CA PRO A 176 16.09 -20.95 -3.46
C PRO A 176 14.99 -21.06 -4.53
N SER A 177 15.23 -20.54 -5.72
CA SER A 177 14.25 -20.52 -6.82
C SER A 177 14.92 -20.73 -8.17
N PRO A 178 14.14 -21.11 -9.20
CA PRO A 178 14.63 -21.08 -10.57
C PRO A 178 14.88 -19.64 -11.03
N PRO A 179 15.51 -19.44 -12.20
CA PRO A 179 15.54 -18.14 -12.88
C PRO A 179 14.17 -17.47 -12.89
N SER A 180 14.12 -16.20 -12.46
CA SER A 180 12.88 -15.45 -12.29
C SER A 180 12.23 -15.19 -13.65
N HIS A 181 11.00 -15.67 -13.83
CA HIS A 181 10.23 -15.51 -15.06
C HIS A 181 8.79 -15.14 -14.72
N GLY A 182 8.17 -14.32 -15.57
CA GLY A 182 6.78 -13.92 -15.42
C GLY A 182 6.02 -14.08 -16.73
N THR A 183 4.77 -14.57 -16.66
CA THR A 183 3.85 -14.47 -17.81
C THR A 183 3.32 -13.05 -17.88
N HIS A 184 3.46 -12.41 -19.03
CA HIS A 184 2.93 -11.09 -19.28
C HIS A 184 1.68 -11.19 -20.17
N GLY A 185 0.69 -10.33 -19.91
CA GLY A 185 -0.41 -10.11 -20.85
C GLY A 185 0.14 -9.50 -22.14
N GLN A 186 -0.62 -9.49 -23.24
CA GLN A 186 -0.25 -8.66 -24.39
C GLN A 186 -0.44 -7.17 -24.05
N GLU A 187 0.41 -6.57 -23.21
CA GLU A 187 0.30 -5.16 -22.86
C GLU A 187 1.04 -4.32 -23.91
N ARG A 188 0.30 -3.90 -24.95
CA ARG A 188 0.78 -2.94 -25.95
C ARG A 188 1.05 -1.60 -25.27
N GLY A 189 2.31 -1.27 -25.02
CA GLY A 189 2.72 0.01 -24.42
C GLY A 189 3.82 -0.12 -23.36
N PHE A 190 3.98 -1.30 -22.76
CA PHE A 190 5.17 -1.64 -22.00
C PHE A 190 6.24 -2.17 -22.97
N SER A 191 7.46 -1.66 -22.85
CA SER A 191 8.59 -2.03 -23.70
C SER A 191 9.08 -3.44 -23.35
N GLU A 192 8.38 -4.46 -23.84
CA GLU A 192 8.89 -5.83 -23.91
C GLU A 192 10.14 -5.83 -24.80
N PRO A 193 11.30 -6.33 -24.35
CA PRO A 193 12.39 -6.60 -25.27
C PRO A 193 11.89 -7.70 -26.22
N THR A 194 11.81 -7.42 -27.52
CA THR A 194 11.38 -8.36 -28.56
C THR A 194 12.18 -9.66 -28.57
N ASN A 195 13.38 -9.63 -27.98
CA ASN A 195 14.41 -10.66 -28.03
C ASN A 195 14.36 -11.61 -26.81
N SER A 196 13.63 -11.24 -25.74
CA SER A 196 13.51 -11.99 -24.47
C SER A 196 12.13 -12.63 -24.30
N LEU A 197 11.34 -12.67 -25.37
CA LEU A 197 10.00 -13.26 -25.38
C LEU A 197 10.11 -14.77 -25.59
N GLU A 198 9.88 -15.54 -24.52
CA GLU A 198 9.64 -16.96 -24.64
C GLU A 198 8.15 -17.25 -24.41
N THR A 199 7.54 -18.08 -25.26
CA THR A 199 6.15 -18.49 -25.05
C THR A 199 6.07 -19.65 -24.06
N TRP A 200 5.35 -19.44 -22.96
CA TRP A 200 5.05 -20.43 -21.93
C TRP A 200 3.58 -20.83 -22.01
N GLY A 201 3.29 -22.07 -22.43
CA GLY A 201 1.90 -22.55 -22.58
C GLY A 201 1.04 -21.71 -23.53
N GLY A 202 1.63 -21.10 -24.56
CA GLY A 202 0.97 -20.18 -25.48
C GLY A 202 0.84 -18.73 -24.98
N LYS A 203 1.26 -18.42 -23.74
CA LYS A 203 1.33 -17.05 -23.20
C LYS A 203 2.74 -16.49 -23.33
N ARG A 204 2.88 -15.18 -23.51
CA ARG A 204 4.20 -14.52 -23.56
C ARG A 204 4.80 -14.50 -22.15
N GLY A 205 6.02 -15.01 -21.99
CA GLY A 205 6.79 -14.97 -20.76
C GLY A 205 8.11 -14.25 -20.98
N ILE A 206 8.56 -13.50 -19.97
CA ILE A 206 9.87 -12.84 -19.97
C ILE A 206 10.71 -13.46 -18.86
N LEU A 207 11.91 -13.90 -19.22
CA LEU A 207 12.95 -14.27 -18.25
C LEU A 207 13.57 -12.97 -17.75
N TRP A 208 13.14 -12.52 -16.56
CA TRP A 208 13.48 -11.20 -16.06
C TRP A 208 15.00 -11.02 -15.95
N GLU A 209 15.68 -11.98 -15.33
CA GLU A 209 17.11 -11.91 -15.05
C GLU A 209 18.02 -12.05 -16.30
N ASP A 210 17.48 -12.43 -17.47
CA ASP A 210 18.26 -12.62 -18.73
C ASP A 210 18.89 -11.31 -19.22
N THR A 211 18.27 -10.17 -18.88
CA THR A 211 18.85 -8.86 -19.26
C THR A 211 20.13 -8.56 -18.49
N PHE A 212 20.29 -9.13 -17.29
CA PHE A 212 21.44 -8.93 -16.42
C PHE A 212 22.59 -9.89 -16.70
N ASP A 213 22.25 -11.15 -16.93
CA ASP A 213 23.24 -12.21 -17.08
C ASP A 213 22.84 -13.19 -18.19
N PRO A 214 23.41 -13.06 -19.41
CA PRO A 214 23.06 -13.93 -20.52
C PRO A 214 23.47 -15.39 -20.29
N ASP A 215 24.42 -15.66 -19.39
CA ASP A 215 24.79 -17.03 -19.03
C ASP A 215 23.67 -17.73 -18.25
N MET A 216 22.65 -17.02 -17.76
CA MET A 216 21.54 -17.65 -17.04
C MET A 216 20.53 -18.31 -17.98
N ARG A 217 20.47 -17.88 -19.26
CA ARG A 217 19.50 -18.40 -20.21
C ARG A 217 19.52 -19.94 -20.33
N PRO A 218 20.68 -20.62 -20.46
CA PRO A 218 20.73 -22.08 -20.46
C PRO A 218 20.25 -22.75 -19.17
N VAL A 219 20.33 -22.07 -18.02
CA VAL A 219 19.79 -22.56 -16.73
C VAL A 219 18.27 -22.56 -16.75
N PHE A 220 17.66 -21.56 -17.41
CA PHE A 220 16.23 -21.52 -17.63
C PHE A 220 15.81 -22.52 -18.71
N TRP A 221 16.41 -22.42 -19.89
CA TRP A 221 16.13 -23.30 -21.03
C TRP A 221 17.22 -23.22 -22.11
N CYS A 222 17.61 -24.37 -22.64
CA CYS A 222 18.29 -24.48 -23.92
C CYS A 222 18.07 -25.86 -24.55
N ASN A 223 18.33 -25.97 -25.85
CA ASN A 223 18.36 -27.25 -26.56
C ASN A 223 19.77 -27.49 -27.11
N VAL A 224 20.38 -28.61 -26.71
CA VAL A 224 21.71 -29.03 -27.17
C VAL A 224 21.54 -30.37 -27.89
N SER A 225 21.75 -30.37 -29.21
CA SER A 225 21.68 -31.58 -30.05
C SER A 225 20.36 -32.35 -29.91
N GLY A 226 19.23 -31.64 -29.83
CA GLY A 226 17.89 -32.24 -29.70
C GLY A 226 17.50 -32.56 -28.26
N THR A 227 18.41 -32.44 -27.29
CA THR A 227 18.10 -32.64 -25.87
C THR A 227 17.85 -31.31 -25.20
N GLU A 228 16.71 -31.16 -24.53
CA GLU A 228 16.38 -29.96 -23.77
C GLU A 228 16.95 -30.02 -22.35
N TYR A 229 17.44 -28.88 -21.87
CA TYR A 229 18.01 -28.70 -20.53
C TYR A 229 17.36 -27.50 -19.83
N GLY A 230 17.65 -27.35 -18.54
CA GLY A 230 17.22 -26.23 -17.73
C GLY A 230 15.86 -26.43 -17.04
N TYR A 231 15.47 -25.42 -16.26
CA TYR A 231 14.25 -25.43 -15.46
C TYR A 231 12.99 -25.68 -16.30
N ARG A 232 12.90 -25.09 -17.49
CA ARG A 232 11.72 -25.20 -18.37
C ARG A 232 11.49 -26.63 -18.84
N ASP A 233 12.55 -27.36 -19.19
CA ASP A 233 12.41 -28.77 -19.58
C ASP A 233 11.92 -29.62 -18.41
N HIS A 234 12.49 -29.39 -17.22
CA HIS A 234 12.08 -30.05 -15.99
C HIS A 234 10.60 -29.79 -15.65
N GLN A 235 10.14 -28.53 -15.73
CA GLN A 235 8.73 -28.16 -15.52
C GLN A 235 7.77 -28.69 -16.57
N ARG A 236 8.24 -29.07 -17.75
CA ARG A 236 7.37 -29.59 -18.82
C ARG A 236 7.26 -31.10 -18.77
N THR A 237 8.38 -31.78 -18.47
CA THR A 237 8.49 -33.24 -18.58
C THR A 237 8.31 -33.96 -17.25
N HIS A 238 8.68 -33.33 -16.14
CA HIS A 238 8.57 -33.87 -14.78
C HIS A 238 9.19 -35.27 -14.62
N THR A 239 10.42 -35.47 -15.07
CA THR A 239 11.15 -36.76 -14.93
C THR A 239 12.45 -36.60 -14.15
N LEU A 240 12.99 -37.72 -13.66
CA LEU A 240 14.31 -37.75 -13.02
C LEU A 240 15.39 -37.23 -13.97
N ASP A 241 15.37 -37.66 -15.24
CA ASP A 241 16.37 -37.25 -16.22
C ASP A 241 16.31 -35.74 -16.50
N SER A 242 15.12 -35.14 -16.57
CA SER A 242 15.02 -33.68 -16.73
C SER A 242 15.45 -32.91 -15.49
N ALA A 243 15.20 -33.44 -14.29
CA ALA A 243 15.75 -32.88 -13.05
C ALA A 243 17.30 -32.97 -13.00
N LYS A 244 17.89 -34.07 -13.47
CA LYS A 244 19.35 -34.22 -13.62
C LYS A 244 19.92 -33.23 -14.65
N ARG A 245 19.26 -33.07 -15.80
CA ARG A 245 19.65 -32.07 -16.82
C ARG A 245 19.56 -30.64 -16.30
N TYR A 246 18.56 -30.34 -15.47
CA TYR A 246 18.49 -29.05 -14.81
C TYR A 246 19.66 -28.84 -13.83
N CYS A 247 20.03 -29.86 -13.04
CA CYS A 247 21.23 -29.80 -12.21
C CYS A 247 22.51 -29.60 -13.04
N GLN A 248 22.66 -30.28 -14.17
CA GLN A 248 23.80 -30.11 -15.07
C GLN A 248 23.89 -28.67 -15.61
N ALA A 249 22.76 -28.06 -15.96
CA ALA A 249 22.72 -26.66 -16.38
C ALA A 249 23.11 -25.69 -15.26
N ALA A 250 22.63 -25.94 -14.03
CA ALA A 250 23.01 -25.15 -12.86
C ALA A 250 24.50 -25.32 -12.48
N LEU A 251 25.07 -26.53 -12.61
CA LEU A 251 26.49 -26.81 -12.38
C LEU A 251 27.39 -26.14 -13.42
N TRP A 252 27.00 -26.19 -14.70
CA TRP A 252 27.67 -25.43 -15.75
C TRP A 252 27.70 -23.94 -15.41
N TYR A 253 26.57 -23.39 -14.97
CA TYR A 253 26.49 -21.99 -14.56
C TYR A 253 27.38 -21.68 -13.34
N CYS A 254 27.43 -22.56 -12.33
CA CYS A 254 28.37 -22.44 -11.21
C CYS A 254 29.82 -22.30 -11.70
N LYS A 255 30.25 -23.20 -12.58
CA LYS A 255 31.59 -23.19 -13.16
C LYS A 255 31.86 -21.93 -13.99
N ARG A 256 30.90 -21.53 -14.83
CA ARG A 256 30.95 -20.31 -15.63
C ARG A 256 31.14 -19.05 -14.78
N LYS A 257 30.57 -19.04 -13.58
CA LYS A 257 30.68 -17.97 -12.60
C LYS A 257 31.87 -18.07 -11.65
N GLY A 258 32.73 -19.07 -11.83
CA GLY A 258 33.90 -19.30 -10.99
C GLY A 258 33.59 -19.90 -9.62
N THR A 259 32.38 -20.42 -9.40
CA THR A 259 32.04 -21.16 -8.19
C THR A 259 32.66 -22.56 -8.27
N THR A 260 33.57 -22.86 -7.35
CA THR A 260 34.37 -24.10 -7.40
C THR A 260 33.60 -25.32 -6.86
N PRO A 261 33.98 -26.54 -7.25
CA PRO A 261 33.42 -27.77 -6.68
C PRO A 261 33.59 -27.86 -5.15
N LEU A 262 34.68 -27.32 -4.59
CA LEU A 262 34.85 -27.25 -3.14
C LEU A 262 33.78 -26.39 -2.46
N THR A 263 33.26 -25.38 -3.16
CA THR A 263 32.23 -24.49 -2.64
C THR A 263 30.83 -25.09 -2.79
N TYR A 264 30.47 -25.54 -4.00
CA TYR A 264 29.11 -26.04 -4.26
C TYR A 264 28.90 -27.51 -3.86
N GLY A 265 29.99 -28.26 -3.64
CA GLY A 265 29.98 -29.63 -3.10
C GLY A 265 30.19 -29.71 -1.58
N ALA A 266 30.33 -28.56 -0.90
CA ALA A 266 30.51 -28.55 0.55
C ALA A 266 29.27 -29.08 1.28
N THR A 267 29.49 -29.88 2.32
CA THR A 267 28.46 -30.29 3.29
C THR A 267 28.37 -29.34 4.48
N THR A 268 29.26 -28.35 4.56
CA THR A 268 29.24 -27.31 5.58
C THR A 268 28.50 -26.09 5.08
N VAL A 269 27.63 -25.53 5.92
CA VAL A 269 26.86 -24.32 5.60
C VAL A 269 27.77 -23.10 5.56
N LEU A 270 27.70 -22.33 4.47
CA LEU A 270 28.31 -21.01 4.39
C LEU A 270 27.44 -19.99 5.15
N THR A 271 28.03 -19.36 6.17
CA THR A 271 27.40 -18.29 6.95
C THR A 271 27.96 -16.90 6.60
N ALA A 272 29.04 -16.86 5.82
CA ALA A 272 29.68 -15.64 5.31
C ALA A 272 30.29 -15.91 3.92
N PHE A 273 30.58 -14.84 3.18
CA PHE A 273 31.30 -14.94 1.91
C PHE A 273 32.71 -15.50 2.13
N PRO A 274 33.21 -16.39 1.26
CA PRO A 274 34.58 -16.91 1.36
C PRO A 274 35.63 -15.80 1.43
N THR A 275 36.60 -15.94 2.33
CA THR A 275 37.74 -15.03 2.45
C THR A 275 38.50 -14.97 1.13
N GLY A 276 38.65 -13.78 0.56
CA GLY A 276 39.30 -13.57 -0.73
C GLY A 276 38.37 -13.49 -1.94
N LEU A 277 37.06 -13.76 -1.79
CA LEU A 277 36.09 -13.49 -2.86
C LEU A 277 35.90 -11.97 -3.01
N PRO A 278 36.24 -11.37 -4.17
CA PRO A 278 36.05 -9.94 -4.39
C PRO A 278 34.59 -9.52 -4.22
N GLU A 279 34.34 -8.33 -3.68
CA GLU A 279 32.97 -7.84 -3.46
C GLU A 279 32.14 -7.82 -4.75
N VAL A 280 32.75 -7.41 -5.85
CA VAL A 280 32.14 -7.37 -7.20
C VAL A 280 31.73 -8.76 -7.72
N ASP A 281 32.27 -9.84 -7.16
CA ASP A 281 31.98 -11.22 -7.57
C ASP A 281 31.04 -11.95 -6.60
N ARG A 282 30.66 -11.33 -5.46
CA ARG A 282 29.77 -11.98 -4.48
C ARG A 282 28.41 -12.33 -5.05
N TRP A 283 27.87 -11.49 -5.95
CA TRP A 283 26.59 -11.76 -6.61
C TRP A 283 26.63 -13.06 -7.44
N LYS A 284 27.78 -13.38 -8.05
CA LYS A 284 27.98 -14.57 -8.86
C LYS A 284 27.77 -15.83 -8.01
N LEU A 285 28.40 -15.87 -6.84
CA LEU A 285 28.25 -16.96 -5.88
C LEU A 285 26.79 -17.10 -5.42
N VAL A 286 26.13 -15.99 -5.06
CA VAL A 286 24.73 -16.00 -4.61
C VAL A 286 23.80 -16.57 -5.69
N GLN A 287 23.92 -16.10 -6.94
CA GLN A 287 23.08 -16.57 -8.04
C GLN A 287 23.37 -18.03 -8.40
N SER A 288 24.63 -18.42 -8.49
CA SER A 288 25.01 -19.80 -8.81
C SER A 288 24.49 -20.79 -7.78
N LEU A 289 24.68 -20.50 -6.49
CA LEU A 289 24.18 -21.37 -5.42
C LEU A 289 22.65 -21.38 -5.36
N ARG A 290 21.98 -20.26 -5.64
CA ARG A 290 20.50 -20.21 -5.74
C ARG A 290 19.98 -21.23 -6.75
N PHE A 291 20.49 -21.21 -7.99
CA PHE A 291 19.99 -22.10 -9.03
C PHE A 291 20.35 -23.56 -8.76
N LEU A 292 21.57 -23.81 -8.28
CA LEU A 292 21.97 -25.18 -7.94
C LEU A 292 21.20 -25.74 -6.74
N ALA A 293 20.98 -24.95 -5.69
CA ALA A 293 20.19 -25.35 -4.54
C ALA A 293 18.75 -25.68 -4.95
N HIS A 294 18.14 -24.87 -5.83
CA HIS A 294 16.80 -25.17 -6.36
C HIS A 294 16.79 -26.45 -7.22
N ALA A 295 17.73 -26.58 -8.16
CA ALA A 295 17.81 -27.74 -9.05
C ALA A 295 18.05 -29.05 -8.30
N THR A 296 18.98 -29.05 -7.35
CA THR A 296 19.29 -30.23 -6.53
C THR A 296 18.15 -30.59 -5.57
N ALA A 297 17.43 -29.60 -5.03
CA ALA A 297 16.20 -29.85 -4.28
C ALA A 297 15.11 -30.49 -5.15
N SER A 298 15.01 -30.13 -6.44
CA SER A 298 14.02 -30.76 -7.35
C SER A 298 14.25 -32.26 -7.55
N LEU A 299 15.47 -32.79 -7.33
CA LEU A 299 15.72 -34.23 -7.39
C LEU A 299 14.94 -35.00 -6.33
N SER A 300 14.67 -34.41 -5.15
CA SER A 300 13.97 -35.09 -4.06
C SER A 300 12.51 -35.44 -4.39
N ALA A 301 11.97 -34.92 -5.49
CA ALA A 301 10.67 -35.33 -6.00
C ALA A 301 10.70 -36.71 -6.71
N TYR A 302 11.89 -37.20 -7.09
CA TYR A 302 12.05 -38.39 -7.94
C TYR A 302 12.93 -39.48 -7.33
N VAL A 303 13.74 -39.13 -6.33
CA VAL A 303 14.61 -40.09 -5.63
C VAL A 303 14.22 -40.17 -4.17
N THR A 304 14.48 -41.33 -3.56
CA THR A 304 14.20 -41.54 -2.15
C THR A 304 15.26 -40.86 -1.27
N LYS A 305 14.96 -40.73 0.02
CA LYS A 305 15.98 -40.30 1.00
C LYS A 305 17.21 -41.21 0.99
N SER A 306 17.01 -42.53 0.85
CA SER A 306 18.10 -43.51 0.80
C SER A 306 19.02 -43.27 -0.42
N ASP A 307 18.44 -42.92 -1.57
CA ASP A 307 19.22 -42.61 -2.77
C ASP A 307 20.05 -41.33 -2.59
N LEU A 308 19.56 -40.35 -1.82
CA LEU A 308 20.32 -39.14 -1.49
C LEU A 308 21.36 -39.36 -0.38
N GLU A 309 21.17 -40.36 0.48
CA GLU A 309 22.18 -40.77 1.45
C GLU A 309 23.35 -41.49 0.78
N THR A 310 23.11 -42.28 -0.26
CA THR A 310 24.15 -42.95 -1.06
C THR A 310 24.73 -42.04 -2.15
N GLY A 311 23.92 -41.14 -2.69
CA GLY A 311 24.30 -40.13 -3.68
C GLY A 311 23.73 -40.40 -5.08
N VAL A 312 23.26 -39.33 -5.72
CA VAL A 312 22.75 -39.35 -7.10
C VAL A 312 23.80 -38.79 -8.04
N SER A 313 24.34 -39.64 -8.92
CA SER A 313 25.35 -39.25 -9.90
C SER A 313 24.77 -38.42 -11.05
N LEU A 314 25.51 -37.36 -11.39
CA LEU A 314 25.36 -36.50 -12.55
C LEU A 314 26.61 -36.64 -13.42
N ASP A 315 26.43 -36.97 -14.70
CA ASP A 315 27.55 -37.35 -15.59
C ASP A 315 28.43 -36.17 -16.04
N GLY A 316 28.05 -34.92 -15.71
CA GLY A 316 28.72 -33.72 -16.20
C GLY A 316 28.59 -33.54 -17.71
N GLY A 317 29.52 -32.81 -18.33
CA GLY A 317 29.68 -32.76 -19.79
C GLY A 317 28.71 -31.82 -20.55
N PHE A 318 27.80 -31.15 -19.86
CA PHE A 318 26.87 -30.20 -20.48
C PHE A 318 27.57 -28.87 -20.80
N ASP A 319 27.64 -28.51 -22.09
CA ASP A 319 28.12 -27.20 -22.59
C ASP A 319 27.09 -26.61 -23.57
N PRO A 320 26.26 -25.64 -23.15
CA PRO A 320 25.23 -25.04 -24.00
C PRO A 320 25.77 -24.11 -25.07
N SER A 321 27.06 -23.76 -25.00
CA SER A 321 27.69 -22.73 -25.83
C SER A 321 28.75 -23.29 -26.79
N ALA A 322 29.06 -24.59 -26.68
CA ALA A 322 30.20 -25.23 -27.33
C ALA A 322 31.51 -24.43 -27.12
N SER A 323 31.66 -23.78 -25.96
CA SER A 323 32.82 -22.96 -25.63
C SER A 323 34.00 -23.77 -25.07
N GLY A 324 33.80 -25.08 -24.86
CA GLY A 324 34.75 -25.96 -24.17
C GLY A 324 34.59 -25.93 -22.65
N MET A 325 33.63 -25.16 -22.13
CA MET A 325 33.31 -25.10 -20.70
C MET A 325 32.09 -25.97 -20.42
N ALA A 326 32.33 -27.22 -20.04
CA ALA A 326 31.28 -28.17 -19.68
C ALA A 326 31.06 -28.25 -18.16
N SER A 327 29.84 -28.60 -17.73
CA SER A 327 29.53 -28.91 -16.33
C SER A 327 30.42 -30.04 -15.80
N ASP A 328 30.75 -29.96 -14.52
CA ASP A 328 31.53 -31.01 -13.85
C ASP A 328 30.63 -32.22 -13.53
N PRO A 329 31.19 -33.45 -13.54
CA PRO A 329 30.51 -34.59 -12.94
C PRO A 329 30.34 -34.34 -11.43
N PHE A 330 29.19 -34.73 -10.88
CA PHE A 330 28.85 -34.37 -9.51
C PHE A 330 27.95 -35.42 -8.86
N ILE A 331 28.13 -35.66 -7.57
CA ILE A 331 27.28 -36.56 -6.79
C ILE A 331 26.45 -35.71 -5.83
N VAL A 332 25.14 -35.70 -6.03
CA VAL A 332 24.22 -34.98 -5.16
C VAL A 332 23.86 -35.87 -3.98
N THR A 333 24.16 -35.41 -2.76
CA THR A 333 23.77 -36.10 -1.52
C THR A 333 22.83 -35.25 -0.68
N LEU A 334 22.14 -35.85 0.28
CA LEU A 334 21.25 -35.12 1.20
C LEU A 334 22.00 -34.03 2.00
N PRO A 335 23.20 -34.28 2.57
CA PRO A 335 23.96 -33.23 3.24
C PRO A 335 24.35 -32.07 2.32
N VAL A 336 24.66 -32.35 1.04
CA VAL A 336 24.96 -31.31 0.05
C VAL A 336 23.72 -30.45 -0.23
N ILE A 337 22.55 -31.06 -0.43
CA ILE A 337 21.29 -30.31 -0.64
C ILE A 337 21.00 -29.39 0.55
N GLN A 338 21.12 -29.92 1.78
CA GLN A 338 20.89 -29.16 3.00
C GLN A 338 21.88 -27.99 3.14
N ALA A 339 23.17 -28.24 2.88
CA ALA A 339 24.21 -27.23 2.93
C ALA A 339 24.02 -26.15 1.86
N LEU A 340 23.69 -26.52 0.62
CA LEU A 340 23.40 -25.59 -0.47
C LEU A 340 22.19 -24.69 -0.18
N HIS A 341 21.10 -25.29 0.33
CA HIS A 341 19.91 -24.55 0.71
C HIS A 341 20.23 -23.52 1.81
N ALA A 342 20.82 -23.96 2.92
CA ALA A 342 21.15 -23.08 4.03
C ALA A 342 22.19 -22.01 3.65
N SER A 343 23.20 -22.36 2.86
CA SER A 343 24.20 -21.42 2.35
C SER A 343 23.57 -20.35 1.47
N THR A 344 22.69 -20.75 0.55
CA THR A 344 21.95 -19.81 -0.29
C THR A 344 21.13 -18.84 0.55
N MET A 345 20.39 -19.34 1.55
CA MET A 345 19.56 -18.50 2.42
C MET A 345 20.37 -17.52 3.27
N ASN A 346 21.57 -17.91 3.72
CA ASN A 346 22.45 -17.03 4.47
C ASN A 346 23.12 -15.99 3.58
N LEU A 347 23.71 -16.43 2.47
CA LEU A 347 24.45 -15.56 1.56
C LEU A 347 23.53 -14.57 0.84
N THR A 348 22.32 -14.96 0.45
CA THR A 348 21.35 -14.03 -0.16
C THR A 348 20.91 -12.95 0.82
N ALA A 349 20.66 -13.30 2.08
CA ALA A 349 20.29 -12.33 3.11
C ALA A 349 21.45 -11.37 3.42
N LEU A 350 22.68 -11.89 3.52
CA LEU A 350 23.88 -11.07 3.71
C LEU A 350 24.11 -10.15 2.52
N PHE A 351 23.98 -10.67 1.29
CA PHE A 351 24.12 -9.89 0.07
C PHE A 351 23.06 -8.78 -0.01
N ALA A 352 21.80 -9.09 0.30
CA ALA A 352 20.73 -8.11 0.33
C ALA A 352 20.98 -7.00 1.36
N ALA A 353 21.43 -7.36 2.56
CA ALA A 353 21.77 -6.42 3.62
C ALA A 353 22.96 -5.50 3.26
N CYS A 354 23.94 -6.00 2.51
CA CYS A 354 25.07 -5.19 2.02
C CYS A 354 24.68 -4.24 0.89
N HIS A 355 23.57 -4.51 0.18
CA HIS A 355 23.15 -3.75 -0.98
C HIS A 355 21.67 -3.30 -0.89
N PRO A 356 21.30 -2.50 0.12
CA PRO A 356 19.92 -2.02 0.32
C PRO A 356 19.42 -1.13 -0.83
N TYR A 357 20.32 -0.35 -1.42
CA TYR A 357 20.04 0.59 -2.51
C TYR A 357 20.28 -0.02 -3.91
N ASP A 358 20.56 -1.32 -4.03
CA ASP A 358 20.68 -1.98 -5.33
C ASP A 358 19.42 -2.77 -5.66
N TRP A 359 18.68 -2.30 -6.66
CA TRP A 359 17.40 -2.85 -7.07
C TRP A 359 17.51 -4.01 -8.08
N ALA A 360 18.74 -4.50 -8.31
CA ALA A 360 19.02 -5.78 -8.97
C ALA A 360 19.12 -6.93 -7.98
N VAL A 361 19.29 -6.62 -6.70
CA VAL A 361 19.64 -7.65 -5.72
C VAL A 361 18.38 -8.40 -5.31
N PRO A 362 18.29 -9.70 -5.59
CA PRO A 362 17.07 -10.44 -5.32
C PRO A 362 16.74 -10.45 -3.83
N ARG A 363 15.47 -10.26 -3.47
CA ARG A 363 15.02 -10.31 -2.07
C ARG A 363 14.31 -11.64 -1.79
N PRO A 364 14.75 -12.42 -0.80
CA PRO A 364 14.12 -13.69 -0.46
C PRO A 364 12.76 -13.47 0.20
N LEU A 365 11.70 -13.99 -0.41
CA LEU A 365 10.33 -13.91 0.11
C LEU A 365 10.22 -14.50 1.52
N GLN A 366 10.96 -15.57 1.80
CA GLN A 366 10.92 -16.26 3.09
C GLN A 366 11.77 -15.56 4.17
N ARG A 367 12.49 -14.48 3.83
CA ARG A 367 13.37 -13.78 4.78
C ARG A 367 13.48 -12.29 4.43
N ALA A 368 12.36 -11.59 4.50
CA ALA A 368 12.37 -10.14 4.41
C ALA A 368 13.23 -9.54 5.54
N ILE A 369 14.04 -8.55 5.23
CA ILE A 369 14.89 -7.83 6.19
C ILE A 369 14.58 -6.35 6.15
N MET A 370 14.88 -5.64 7.24
CA MET A 370 14.63 -4.19 7.36
C MET A 370 15.32 -3.36 6.26
N MET A 371 16.37 -3.91 5.64
CA MET A 371 17.18 -3.27 4.60
C MET A 371 16.60 -3.46 3.19
N ASP A 372 15.52 -4.22 3.03
CA ASP A 372 14.90 -4.47 1.72
C ASP A 372 14.17 -3.24 1.18
N HIS A 373 13.72 -2.35 2.06
CA HIS A 373 13.06 -1.09 1.75
C HIS A 373 14.03 0.06 2.02
N PRO A 374 14.79 0.54 1.01
CA PRO A 374 15.71 1.65 1.20
C PRO A 374 14.96 2.91 1.61
N LEU A 375 15.61 3.76 2.44
CA LEU A 375 15.06 5.04 2.83
C LEU A 375 15.04 6.00 1.64
N ILE A 376 13.84 6.41 1.23
CA ILE A 376 13.60 7.35 0.13
C ILE A 376 12.64 8.42 0.65
N GLU A 377 12.86 9.68 0.27
CA GLU A 377 11.94 10.79 0.52
C GLU A 377 11.80 11.68 -0.73
N TYR A 378 10.82 12.57 -0.76
CA TYR A 378 10.73 13.59 -1.80
C TYR A 378 11.59 14.82 -1.47
N ASP A 379 12.34 15.30 -2.46
CA ASP A 379 13.03 16.58 -2.44
C ASP A 379 12.04 17.71 -2.76
N LEU A 380 11.65 18.44 -1.71
CA LEU A 380 10.70 19.55 -1.79
C LEU A 380 11.36 20.90 -2.12
N PHE A 381 12.69 20.94 -2.24
CA PHE A 381 13.46 22.18 -2.41
C PHE A 381 14.07 22.31 -3.80
N THR A 382 14.14 21.22 -4.57
CA THR A 382 14.52 21.26 -5.99
C THR A 382 13.27 21.34 -6.86
N ALA A 383 13.37 22.03 -8.00
CA ALA A 383 12.29 22.09 -8.99
C ALA A 383 11.78 20.67 -9.33
N PRO A 384 10.45 20.44 -9.37
CA PRO A 384 9.87 19.16 -9.77
C PRO A 384 10.39 18.69 -11.12
N VAL A 385 10.46 17.38 -11.31
CA VAL A 385 10.57 16.81 -12.66
C VAL A 385 9.23 16.97 -13.37
N SER A 386 9.26 17.32 -14.66
CA SER A 386 8.07 17.54 -15.49
C SER A 386 8.11 16.70 -16.77
N GLY A 387 6.93 16.33 -17.27
CA GLY A 387 6.77 15.71 -18.57
C GLY A 387 5.31 15.63 -18.98
N THR A 388 4.99 14.76 -19.93
CA THR A 388 3.62 14.46 -20.33
C THR A 388 3.15 13.18 -19.68
N LEU A 389 1.89 13.14 -19.23
CA LEU A 389 1.26 11.89 -18.80
C LEU A 389 1.33 10.86 -19.93
N PHE A 390 1.87 9.69 -19.63
CA PHE A 390 1.89 8.58 -20.58
C PHE A 390 0.46 8.29 -21.05
N GLY A 391 0.27 8.08 -22.34
CA GLY A 391 -1.05 7.81 -22.87
C GLY A 391 -2.08 8.91 -22.54
N ALA A 392 -1.69 10.18 -22.43
CA ALA A 392 -2.61 11.31 -22.46
C ALA A 392 -2.01 12.37 -23.38
N SER A 393 -2.70 12.68 -24.49
CA SER A 393 -2.16 13.57 -25.52
C SER A 393 -1.88 14.96 -24.95
N GLY A 394 -0.60 15.29 -24.72
CA GLY A 394 -0.12 16.62 -24.38
C GLY A 394 -0.42 17.11 -22.95
N VAL A 395 -0.95 16.28 -22.06
CA VAL A 395 -1.25 16.72 -20.68
C VAL A 395 0.05 16.78 -19.88
N ALA A 396 0.48 18.00 -19.53
CA ALA A 396 1.65 18.23 -18.70
C ALA A 396 1.42 17.72 -17.27
N ALA A 397 2.44 17.14 -16.66
CA ALA A 397 2.45 16.66 -15.30
C ALA A 397 3.81 16.89 -14.62
N GLN A 398 3.79 16.92 -13.29
CA GLN A 398 4.96 17.21 -12.47
C GLN A 398 5.03 16.31 -11.20
N GLN A 399 6.25 16.07 -10.74
CA GLN A 399 6.54 15.32 -9.52
C GLN A 399 7.76 15.86 -8.79
N TRP A 400 7.68 15.96 -7.47
CA TRP A 400 8.87 16.14 -6.64
C TRP A 400 9.87 15.01 -6.90
N LYS A 401 11.14 15.36 -6.96
CA LYS A 401 12.19 14.37 -7.26
C LYS A 401 12.39 13.47 -6.05
N PRO A 402 12.47 12.14 -6.20
CA PRO A 402 12.89 11.28 -5.10
C PRO A 402 14.35 11.54 -4.76
N ILE A 403 14.69 11.40 -3.47
CA ILE A 403 16.04 11.42 -2.92
C ILE A 403 16.20 10.27 -1.95
N SER A 404 17.40 9.73 -1.88
CA SER A 404 17.78 8.59 -1.05
C SER A 404 19.07 8.91 -0.32
N SER A 405 19.34 8.26 0.81
CA SER A 405 20.59 8.49 1.55
C SER A 405 21.83 7.98 0.81
N GLN A 406 21.65 7.09 -0.17
CA GLN A 406 22.69 6.61 -1.07
C GLN A 406 22.10 6.47 -2.49
N PRO A 407 22.90 6.68 -3.55
CA PRO A 407 22.42 6.51 -4.91
C PRO A 407 21.82 5.11 -5.12
N ILE A 408 20.57 5.07 -5.56
CA ILE A 408 19.92 3.81 -5.91
C ILE A 408 20.50 3.31 -7.25
N ARG A 409 20.96 2.06 -7.26
CA ARG A 409 21.53 1.39 -8.42
C ARG A 409 20.48 0.51 -9.07
N HIS A 410 20.60 0.35 -10.39
CA HIS A 410 19.80 -0.59 -11.16
C HIS A 410 18.29 -0.35 -10.94
N ILE A 411 17.85 0.90 -11.11
CA ILE A 411 16.44 1.26 -11.10
C ILE A 411 15.90 0.91 -12.48
N GLY A 412 15.73 -0.39 -12.74
CA GLY A 412 15.05 -0.86 -13.95
C GLY A 412 13.66 -0.20 -14.07
N ARG A 413 13.04 -0.27 -15.25
CA ARG A 413 11.63 0.13 -15.37
C ARG A 413 10.72 -0.91 -14.72
N SER A 414 9.44 -0.55 -14.61
CA SER A 414 8.33 -1.47 -14.42
C SER A 414 8.55 -2.76 -15.21
N PHE A 415 8.47 -3.92 -14.55
CA PHE A 415 8.62 -5.24 -15.18
C PHE A 415 9.95 -5.46 -15.95
N GLN A 416 10.98 -4.65 -15.73
CA GLN A 416 12.32 -4.84 -16.28
C GLN A 416 13.30 -5.17 -15.14
N PHE A 417 14.05 -6.26 -15.30
CA PHE A 417 15.18 -6.54 -14.43
C PHE A 417 16.30 -5.56 -14.72
N SER A 418 17.08 -5.29 -13.69
CA SER A 418 17.77 -4.03 -13.63
C SER A 418 19.23 -4.12 -14.04
N ASN A 419 19.47 -3.57 -15.22
CA ASN A 419 20.76 -3.17 -15.81
C ASN A 419 20.56 -2.74 -17.27
N GLN A 420 19.36 -2.90 -17.83
CA GLN A 420 18.96 -2.08 -18.95
C GLN A 420 19.04 -0.66 -18.44
N ASP A 421 20.13 0.00 -18.82
CA ASP A 421 20.32 1.41 -18.65
C ASP A 421 18.97 2.04 -18.98
N VAL A 422 18.42 2.85 -18.07
CA VAL A 422 17.18 3.60 -18.35
C VAL A 422 17.36 4.48 -19.62
N LEU A 423 18.63 4.57 -20.08
CA LEU A 423 19.20 5.23 -21.23
C LEU A 423 19.49 4.37 -22.48
N GLY A 424 19.06 3.10 -22.56
CA GLY A 424 18.94 2.41 -23.85
C GLY A 424 20.25 2.09 -24.60
N THR A 425 21.23 1.46 -23.95
CA THR A 425 22.45 0.96 -24.62
C THR A 425 22.45 -0.55 -24.91
N SER A 426 21.28 -1.21 -24.89
CA SER A 426 21.16 -2.52 -25.56
C SER A 426 21.22 -2.32 -27.09
N PRO A 427 22.02 -3.10 -27.86
CA PRO A 427 22.37 -2.79 -29.26
C PRO A 427 21.23 -2.84 -30.29
N THR A 428 19.98 -3.07 -29.88
CA THR A 428 18.82 -3.14 -30.79
C THR A 428 17.62 -2.35 -30.30
N TRP A 429 17.83 -1.25 -29.57
CA TRP A 429 16.76 -0.27 -29.32
C TRP A 429 17.03 0.99 -30.17
N VAL A 430 16.40 1.06 -31.34
CA VAL A 430 16.28 2.34 -32.06
C VAL A 430 15.24 3.15 -31.29
N PRO A 431 15.59 4.30 -30.67
CA PRO A 431 14.62 5.12 -29.99
C PRO A 431 13.55 5.53 -31.01
N THR A 432 12.31 5.14 -30.79
CA THR A 432 11.19 5.76 -31.50
C THR A 432 11.27 7.26 -31.23
N ALA A 433 11.27 8.07 -32.29
CA ALA A 433 11.32 9.52 -32.19
C ALA A 433 10.28 10.01 -31.18
N GLY A 434 10.73 10.47 -30.01
CA GLY A 434 9.88 10.88 -28.89
C GLY A 434 10.12 10.15 -27.55
N SER A 435 10.89 9.04 -27.49
CA SER A 435 11.25 8.46 -26.19
C SER A 435 12.39 9.24 -25.53
N THR A 436 12.05 10.15 -24.64
CA THR A 436 13.00 10.85 -23.77
C THR A 436 13.72 9.82 -22.89
N ALA A 437 14.98 9.56 -23.20
CA ALA A 437 15.93 8.94 -22.30
C ALA A 437 15.81 9.65 -20.95
N LEU A 438 15.51 8.93 -19.86
CA LEU A 438 15.48 9.51 -18.52
C LEU A 438 16.94 9.58 -18.04
N PRO A 439 17.59 10.75 -18.01
CA PRO A 439 18.93 10.88 -17.45
C PRO A 439 18.85 10.50 -15.99
N ASN A 440 19.60 9.46 -15.60
CA ASN A 440 19.72 9.01 -14.22
C ASN A 440 20.22 10.12 -13.26
N THR A 441 20.54 11.31 -13.73
CA THR A 441 20.92 12.47 -12.90
C THR A 441 19.84 13.53 -12.75
N THR A 442 18.89 13.66 -13.69
CA THR A 442 17.85 14.72 -13.61
C THR A 442 16.62 14.28 -12.81
N HIS A 443 16.40 12.97 -12.66
CA HIS A 443 15.28 12.41 -11.91
C HIS A 443 15.45 12.48 -10.40
N TRP A 444 16.68 12.43 -9.91
CA TRP A 444 16.97 12.47 -8.47
C TRP A 444 17.07 13.92 -7.99
N GLY A 445 16.59 14.16 -6.78
CA GLY A 445 16.78 15.45 -6.12
C GLY A 445 18.21 15.59 -5.58
N ASN A 446 18.46 16.68 -4.88
CA ASN A 446 19.75 16.96 -4.28
C ASN A 446 19.95 16.10 -3.01
N PRO A 447 20.96 15.20 -2.95
CA PRO A 447 21.22 14.39 -1.77
C PRO A 447 21.47 15.20 -0.48
N ALA A 448 21.92 16.46 -0.59
CA ALA A 448 22.11 17.34 0.56
C ALA A 448 20.79 17.66 1.29
N HIS A 449 19.66 17.56 0.58
CA HIS A 449 18.32 17.77 1.15
C HIS A 449 17.80 16.56 1.92
N PHE A 450 18.46 15.40 1.86
CA PHE A 450 17.98 14.19 2.54
C PHE A 450 17.92 14.39 4.07
N THR A 451 16.77 14.13 4.68
CA THR A 451 16.52 14.42 6.11
C THR A 451 16.00 13.25 6.95
N LEU A 452 15.58 12.11 6.36
CA LEU A 452 15.06 10.96 7.12
C LEU A 452 16.01 10.42 8.21
N THR A 453 17.31 10.69 8.12
CA THR A 453 18.31 10.28 9.13
C THR A 453 18.92 11.46 9.89
N LYS A 454 18.53 12.70 9.58
CA LYS A 454 19.00 13.88 10.32
C LYS A 454 18.39 13.90 11.73
N PRO A 455 19.16 14.30 12.75
CA PRO A 455 18.62 14.62 14.07
C PRO A 455 17.50 15.67 13.98
N PHE A 456 16.54 15.61 14.89
CA PHE A 456 15.43 16.55 14.98
C PHE A 456 15.05 16.76 16.45
N SER A 457 14.46 17.91 16.77
CA SER A 457 13.85 18.12 18.08
C SER A 457 12.43 17.54 18.12
N PRO A 458 11.95 17.04 19.27
CA PRO A 458 10.62 16.44 19.35
C PRO A 458 9.48 17.34 18.83
N ASP A 459 9.59 18.65 19.05
CA ASP A 459 8.61 19.66 18.63
C ASP A 459 8.60 19.93 17.12
N GLU A 460 9.72 19.72 16.42
CA GLU A 460 9.76 19.74 14.94
C GLU A 460 8.94 18.60 14.31
N ARG A 461 8.65 17.57 15.11
CA ARG A 461 8.05 16.30 14.68
C ARG A 461 6.90 15.85 15.58
N CYS A 462 6.24 16.74 16.31
CA CYS A 462 4.94 16.42 16.91
C CYS A 462 3.80 17.05 16.11
N ARG A 463 2.76 16.27 15.82
CA ARG A 463 1.45 16.77 15.41
C ARG A 463 0.51 16.67 16.60
N GLN A 464 -0.61 17.37 16.52
CA GLN A 464 -1.56 17.41 17.62
C GLN A 464 -2.94 16.98 17.14
N LEU A 465 -3.55 16.04 17.87
CA LEU A 465 -4.97 15.78 17.80
C LEU A 465 -5.68 16.82 18.68
N VAL A 466 -6.55 17.62 18.08
CA VAL A 466 -7.36 18.60 18.81
C VAL A 466 -8.81 18.14 18.75
N PHE A 467 -9.42 17.93 19.91
CA PHE A 467 -10.80 17.47 20.03
C PHE A 467 -11.71 18.61 20.49
N TRP A 468 -12.87 18.70 19.85
CA TRP A 468 -13.98 19.55 20.26
C TRP A 468 -15.26 18.73 20.43
N VAL A 469 -16.17 19.25 21.23
CA VAL A 469 -17.55 18.75 21.33
C VAL A 469 -18.51 19.75 20.70
N VAL A 470 -19.40 19.27 19.83
CA VAL A 470 -20.45 20.05 19.20
C VAL A 470 -21.58 19.15 18.72
N ASP A 471 -22.83 19.61 18.82
CA ASP A 471 -23.99 18.86 18.35
C ASP A 471 -24.21 19.05 16.84
N TRP A 472 -23.18 18.77 16.03
CA TRP A 472 -23.23 19.00 14.57
C TRP A 472 -24.29 18.16 13.87
N GLN A 473 -24.71 17.04 14.46
CA GLN A 473 -25.80 16.23 13.92
C GLN A 473 -27.19 16.89 14.07
N SER A 474 -27.29 17.99 14.82
CA SER A 474 -28.52 18.77 14.93
C SER A 474 -28.83 19.63 13.70
N TYR A 475 -27.95 19.67 12.68
CA TYR A 475 -28.22 20.39 11.45
C TYR A 475 -29.31 19.72 10.59
N ALA A 476 -30.17 20.53 9.97
CA ALA A 476 -31.27 20.08 9.11
C ALA A 476 -30.80 19.36 7.82
N ASP A 477 -29.55 19.58 7.43
CA ASP A 477 -28.89 18.96 6.28
C ASP A 477 -27.79 17.96 6.71
N VAL A 478 -27.75 17.52 7.98
CA VAL A 478 -26.71 16.63 8.51
C VAL A 478 -26.47 15.41 7.63
N GLU A 479 -27.52 14.77 7.10
CA GLU A 479 -27.40 13.57 6.28
C GLU A 479 -27.40 13.86 4.78
N THR A 480 -28.00 14.97 4.34
CA THR A 480 -28.06 15.34 2.92
C THR A 480 -26.87 16.16 2.44
N ALA A 481 -26.05 16.70 3.35
CA ALA A 481 -24.82 17.36 3.00
C ALA A 481 -23.85 16.38 2.31
N PRO A 482 -23.25 16.74 1.16
CA PRO A 482 -22.26 15.90 0.49
C PRO A 482 -21.11 15.53 1.44
N SER A 483 -20.58 14.31 1.30
CA SER A 483 -19.35 13.90 1.99
C SER A 483 -18.22 14.92 1.77
N ALA A 484 -17.26 14.96 2.68
CA ALA A 484 -16.10 15.82 2.49
C ALA A 484 -15.37 15.50 1.17
N PRO A 485 -14.82 16.50 0.47
CA PRO A 485 -14.07 16.28 -0.76
C PRO A 485 -12.91 15.30 -0.53
N LEU A 486 -12.84 14.29 -1.39
CA LEU A 486 -11.77 13.30 -1.36
C LEU A 486 -10.66 13.69 -2.31
N ASP A 487 -9.42 13.49 -1.89
CA ASP A 487 -8.28 13.65 -2.75
C ASP A 487 -8.40 12.69 -3.94
N ALA A 488 -8.37 13.22 -5.17
CA ALA A 488 -8.47 12.43 -6.39
C ALA A 488 -7.31 11.42 -6.55
N ALA A 489 -6.19 11.60 -5.85
CA ALA A 489 -5.10 10.63 -5.75
C ALA A 489 -5.46 9.43 -4.87
N ARG A 490 -6.53 9.49 -4.06
CA ARG A 490 -7.06 8.31 -3.35
C ARG A 490 -7.66 7.29 -4.27
N TYR A 491 -8.03 7.65 -5.49
CA TYR A 491 -8.65 6.71 -6.40
C TYR A 491 -7.61 6.00 -7.23
N PRO A 492 -7.58 4.65 -7.21
CA PRO A 492 -6.73 3.89 -8.09
C PRO A 492 -7.09 4.25 -9.52
N ARG A 493 -6.09 4.74 -10.25
CA ARG A 493 -6.15 4.94 -11.68
C ARG A 493 -5.44 3.75 -12.27
N GLY A 494 -6.19 2.89 -12.96
CA GLY A 494 -5.54 1.98 -13.89
C GLY A 494 -4.59 2.79 -14.77
N ALA A 495 -3.37 2.31 -14.98
CA ALA A 495 -2.47 2.91 -15.96
C ALA A 495 -3.26 3.18 -17.25
N PRO A 496 -2.95 4.23 -18.04
CA PRO A 496 -3.72 4.60 -19.22
C PRO A 496 -3.81 3.42 -20.20
N ARG A 497 -4.89 2.66 -20.06
CA ARG A 497 -5.12 1.34 -20.67
C ARG A 497 -6.46 1.44 -21.38
N ALA A 498 -6.43 1.84 -22.65
CA ALA A 498 -7.52 1.51 -23.56
C ALA A 498 -7.13 0.29 -24.41
N PRO A 499 -8.08 -0.61 -24.72
CA PRO A 499 -7.88 -1.61 -25.76
C PRO A 499 -7.45 -0.92 -27.06
N GLY A 500 -6.32 -1.33 -27.65
CA GLY A 500 -5.85 -0.78 -28.94
C GLY A 500 -4.77 0.29 -28.86
N GLY A 501 -4.25 0.63 -27.68
CA GLY A 501 -3.10 1.54 -27.54
C GLY A 501 -3.44 3.03 -27.58
N THR A 502 -4.74 3.38 -27.51
CA THR A 502 -5.15 4.76 -27.30
C THR A 502 -5.06 5.15 -25.82
N PRO A 503 -4.65 6.40 -25.53
CA PRO A 503 -4.96 7.08 -24.30
C PRO A 503 -6.38 6.81 -23.77
N ALA A 504 -6.52 6.21 -22.59
CA ALA A 504 -7.82 6.19 -21.92
C ALA A 504 -8.09 7.61 -21.35
N PRO A 505 -9.24 8.25 -21.65
CA PRO A 505 -9.57 9.52 -21.03
C PRO A 505 -9.70 9.35 -19.51
N PHE A 506 -9.49 10.42 -18.74
CA PHE A 506 -9.52 10.38 -17.27
C PHE A 506 -10.80 9.71 -16.72
N SER A 507 -11.94 9.92 -17.38
CA SER A 507 -13.23 9.30 -17.05
C SER A 507 -13.25 7.77 -17.16
N ASP A 508 -12.37 7.19 -17.98
CA ASP A 508 -12.24 5.74 -18.23
C ASP A 508 -11.18 5.08 -17.35
N LEU A 509 -10.23 5.85 -16.78
CA LEU A 509 -9.26 5.33 -15.80
C LEU A 509 -9.95 4.81 -14.54
N MET A 510 -11.08 5.44 -14.18
CA MET A 510 -11.96 5.01 -13.09
C MET A 510 -12.88 3.82 -13.47
N ARG A 511 -12.97 3.46 -14.77
CA ARG A 511 -13.94 2.48 -15.29
C ARG A 511 -13.40 1.06 -15.31
N ASN A 512 -12.10 0.90 -15.52
CA ASN A 512 -11.48 -0.37 -15.89
C ASN A 512 -10.94 -1.24 -14.74
N PRO A 513 -10.30 -0.72 -13.67
CA PRO A 513 -9.89 -1.59 -12.58
C PRO A 513 -11.15 -2.10 -11.86
N PRO A 514 -11.35 -3.43 -11.72
CA PRO A 514 -12.39 -3.93 -10.84
C PRO A 514 -12.01 -3.53 -9.42
N PHE A 515 -12.92 -2.83 -8.76
CA PHE A 515 -12.67 -2.39 -7.40
C PHE A 515 -13.16 -3.44 -6.41
N PHE A 516 -12.23 -3.95 -5.61
CA PHE A 516 -12.54 -4.98 -4.60
C PHE A 516 -12.29 -4.45 -3.19
N ASP A 517 -13.33 -4.45 -2.38
CA ASP A 517 -13.31 -3.93 -1.01
C ASP A 517 -12.31 -4.64 -0.10
N TRP A 518 -11.99 -5.91 -0.35
CA TRP A 518 -11.00 -6.63 0.43
C TRP A 518 -9.55 -6.19 0.17
N GLN A 519 -9.28 -5.48 -0.93
CA GLN A 519 -7.93 -5.06 -1.34
C GLN A 519 -7.76 -3.54 -1.43
N GLN A 520 -8.85 -2.79 -1.61
CA GLN A 520 -8.81 -1.36 -2.00
C GLN A 520 -9.58 -0.43 -1.08
N TYR A 521 -9.90 -0.85 0.14
CA TYR A 521 -10.75 -0.08 1.05
C TYR A 521 -10.20 1.32 1.41
N ILE A 522 -8.87 1.49 1.48
CA ILE A 522 -8.28 2.81 1.76
C ILE A 522 -8.40 3.81 0.60
N TYR A 523 -8.74 3.31 -0.59
CA TYR A 523 -8.93 4.12 -1.79
C TYR A 523 -10.39 4.60 -1.95
N ARG A 524 -11.23 4.30 -0.95
CA ARG A 524 -12.67 4.60 -0.98
C ARG A 524 -12.98 5.89 -0.25
N ASN A 525 -14.18 6.39 -0.47
CA ASN A 525 -14.80 7.33 0.45
C ASN A 525 -14.83 6.69 1.86
N PRO A 526 -14.30 7.36 2.91
CA PRO A 526 -14.41 6.89 4.27
C PRO A 526 -15.86 6.71 4.73
N GLU A 527 -16.80 7.50 4.18
CA GLU A 527 -18.24 7.37 4.43
C GLU A 527 -18.91 6.33 3.52
N LYS A 528 -18.18 5.53 2.73
CA LYS A 528 -18.80 4.64 1.70
C LYS A 528 -19.93 3.79 2.27
N SER A 529 -19.74 3.13 3.40
CA SER A 529 -20.74 2.25 4.03
C SER A 529 -21.94 2.98 4.63
N LEU A 530 -21.94 4.32 4.59
CA LEU A 530 -23.02 5.19 5.05
C LEU A 530 -23.63 6.00 3.89
N ALA A 531 -22.89 6.16 2.80
CA ALA A 531 -23.23 7.05 1.69
C ALA A 531 -24.46 6.59 0.92
N PHE A 532 -25.28 7.57 0.53
CA PHE A 532 -26.50 7.31 -0.22
C PHE A 532 -26.23 7.01 -1.71
N THR A 533 -26.99 6.08 -2.29
CA THR A 533 -26.90 5.67 -3.71
C THR A 533 -27.61 6.63 -4.66
N GLU A 534 -28.48 7.50 -4.14
CA GLU A 534 -29.28 8.49 -4.88
C GLU A 534 -29.55 9.72 -4.00
N SER A 535 -29.98 10.83 -4.59
CA SER A 535 -30.37 12.04 -3.82
C SER A 535 -31.53 11.74 -2.87
N MET A 536 -31.43 12.26 -1.65
CA MET A 536 -32.47 12.22 -0.63
C MET A 536 -33.33 13.49 -0.60
N ASP A 537 -33.19 14.37 -1.60
CA ASP A 537 -34.01 15.58 -1.73
C ASP A 537 -35.49 15.22 -1.88
N GLY A 538 -36.35 15.93 -1.14
CA GLY A 538 -37.80 15.69 -1.12
C GLY A 538 -38.25 14.45 -0.34
N ARG A 539 -37.33 13.63 0.18
CA ARG A 539 -37.67 12.56 1.13
C ARG A 539 -37.98 13.15 2.51
N PRO A 540 -39.01 12.65 3.21
CA PRO A 540 -39.35 13.13 4.55
C PRO A 540 -38.30 12.68 5.58
N ASP A 541 -38.22 13.40 6.69
CA ASP A 541 -37.49 12.97 7.89
C ASP A 541 -38.02 11.61 8.38
N GLY A 542 -37.12 10.74 8.84
CA GLY A 542 -37.41 9.35 9.22
C GLY A 542 -37.60 8.38 8.05
N PHE A 543 -37.38 8.79 6.80
CA PHE A 543 -37.47 7.90 5.63
C PHE A 543 -36.49 6.72 5.74
N ASP A 544 -36.95 5.50 5.47
CA ASP A 544 -36.12 4.29 5.57
C ASP A 544 -35.08 4.25 4.44
N VAL A 545 -33.80 4.37 4.80
CA VAL A 545 -32.67 4.41 3.85
C VAL A 545 -31.94 3.07 3.73
N ARG A 546 -32.44 1.99 4.32
CA ARG A 546 -31.78 0.66 4.27
C ARG A 546 -31.41 0.18 2.88
N THR A 547 -32.24 0.50 1.88
CA THR A 547 -32.03 0.10 0.48
C THR A 547 -31.28 1.16 -0.34
N LYS A 548 -30.90 2.27 0.30
CA LYS A 548 -30.33 3.47 -0.32
C LYS A 548 -28.91 3.74 0.13
N ILE A 549 -28.30 2.87 0.93
CA ILE A 549 -26.90 2.99 1.38
C ILE A 549 -26.01 2.06 0.55
N ILE A 550 -24.81 2.50 0.20
CA ILE A 550 -23.82 1.69 -0.52
C ILE A 550 -23.33 0.54 0.38
N GLY A 551 -23.24 -0.69 -0.18
CA GLY A 551 -22.72 -1.84 0.55
C GLY A 551 -23.69 -2.42 1.59
N SER A 552 -24.96 -2.00 1.59
CA SER A 552 -26.06 -2.67 2.30
C SER A 552 -26.36 -4.04 1.64
N ASP A 553 -25.35 -4.92 1.61
CA ASP A 553 -25.33 -6.19 0.91
C ASP A 553 -25.63 -7.37 1.83
N GLY A 554 -26.32 -7.10 2.94
CA GLY A 554 -27.19 -8.11 3.43
C GLY A 554 -28.15 -8.47 2.30
N GLY A 555 -28.02 -9.69 1.75
CA GLY A 555 -29.17 -10.45 1.27
C GLY A 555 -30.19 -10.71 2.40
N GLY A 556 -30.32 -9.76 3.32
CA GLY A 556 -31.30 -9.68 4.37
C GLY A 556 -32.61 -9.45 3.68
N ARG A 557 -33.52 -10.37 3.92
CA ARG A 557 -34.92 -10.11 3.69
C ARG A 557 -35.32 -8.94 4.58
N THR A 558 -36.17 -8.05 4.08
CA THR A 558 -36.93 -7.19 4.99
C THR A 558 -37.61 -8.06 6.05
N THR A 559 -38.08 -7.49 7.16
CA THR A 559 -38.92 -8.23 8.13
C THR A 559 -40.14 -8.92 7.48
N ASN A 560 -40.48 -8.52 6.25
CA ASN A 560 -41.57 -9.06 5.44
C ASN A 560 -41.12 -10.10 4.38
N GLY A 561 -39.85 -10.50 4.36
CA GLY A 561 -39.39 -11.56 3.46
C GLY A 561 -38.91 -11.10 2.07
N GLU A 562 -38.91 -9.80 1.77
CA GLU A 562 -38.49 -9.30 0.45
C GLU A 562 -36.97 -9.31 0.31
N ASN A 563 -36.48 -9.99 -0.73
CA ASN A 563 -35.05 -10.01 -1.05
C ASN A 563 -34.58 -8.59 -1.41
N ILE A 564 -33.80 -7.98 -0.52
CA ILE A 564 -33.03 -6.78 -0.84
C ILE A 564 -31.98 -7.23 -1.86
N GLY A 565 -32.17 -6.85 -3.13
CA GLY A 565 -31.39 -7.38 -4.24
C GLY A 565 -29.89 -7.15 -4.08
N ASN A 566 -29.11 -8.10 -4.60
CA ASN A 566 -27.64 -8.14 -4.64
C ASN A 566 -26.99 -7.01 -5.51
N GLY A 567 -27.69 -5.89 -5.70
CA GLY A 567 -27.38 -4.82 -6.66
C GLY A 567 -26.61 -3.64 -6.08
N ASN A 568 -26.73 -3.37 -4.78
CA ASN A 568 -26.07 -2.21 -4.16
C ASN A 568 -24.55 -2.42 -3.99
N SER A 569 -24.09 -3.66 -3.82
CA SER A 569 -22.68 -4.06 -3.80
C SER A 569 -21.87 -3.55 -4.98
N ARG A 570 -22.52 -3.42 -6.15
CA ARG A 570 -21.84 -3.08 -7.40
C ARG A 570 -21.78 -1.60 -7.70
N TYR A 571 -22.41 -0.74 -6.89
CA TYR A 571 -22.35 0.72 -7.11
C TYR A 571 -20.92 1.25 -7.07
N ASP A 572 -20.04 0.59 -6.32
CA ASP A 572 -18.64 0.97 -6.18
C ASP A 572 -17.63 -0.07 -6.71
N GLN A 573 -18.06 -1.27 -7.07
CA GLN A 573 -17.13 -2.35 -7.48
C GLN A 573 -16.71 -2.27 -8.94
N THR A 574 -17.52 -1.63 -9.78
CA THR A 574 -17.19 -1.46 -11.19
C THR A 574 -17.48 -0.03 -11.58
N GLY A 575 -16.49 0.72 -12.05
CA GLY A 575 -16.74 2.03 -12.65
C GLY A 575 -17.55 1.97 -13.96
N ARG A 576 -18.16 0.81 -14.25
CA ARG A 576 -19.09 0.53 -15.34
C ARG A 576 -20.51 1.02 -15.08
N GLY A 577 -20.79 1.57 -13.89
CA GLY A 577 -22.05 2.20 -13.55
C GLY A 577 -22.35 3.48 -14.32
N GLY A 578 -23.63 3.89 -14.33
CA GLY A 578 -24.05 5.20 -14.86
C GLY A 578 -23.54 6.39 -14.04
N PRO A 579 -23.77 7.64 -14.46
CA PRO A 579 -23.33 8.85 -13.75
C PRO A 579 -23.62 8.86 -12.23
N ASN A 580 -24.79 8.35 -11.84
CA ASN A 580 -25.22 8.26 -10.44
C ASN A 580 -24.28 7.39 -9.58
N HIS A 581 -23.63 6.38 -10.15
CA HIS A 581 -22.69 5.54 -9.41
C HIS A 581 -21.45 6.33 -9.01
N LYS A 582 -20.93 7.17 -9.90
CA LYS A 582 -19.77 8.02 -9.60
C LYS A 582 -20.11 9.06 -8.52
N GLN A 583 -21.32 9.62 -8.58
CA GLN A 583 -21.81 10.58 -7.59
C GLN A 583 -22.01 9.96 -6.22
N ALA A 584 -22.66 8.79 -6.15
CA ALA A 584 -22.79 8.01 -4.92
C ALA A 584 -21.41 7.63 -4.36
N PHE A 585 -20.51 7.18 -5.23
CA PHE A 585 -19.15 6.77 -4.86
C PHE A 585 -18.31 7.87 -4.22
N ILE A 586 -18.45 9.12 -4.67
CA ILE A 586 -17.81 10.29 -4.06
C ILE A 586 -18.63 10.88 -2.89
N GLY A 587 -19.76 10.27 -2.53
CA GLY A 587 -20.62 10.73 -1.44
C GLY A 587 -21.41 12.00 -1.73
N LEU A 588 -21.72 12.28 -3.00
CA LEU A 588 -22.38 13.52 -3.40
C LEU A 588 -23.80 13.66 -2.83
N PHE A 589 -24.48 12.53 -2.59
CA PHE A 589 -25.88 12.52 -2.15
C PHE A 589 -26.06 12.59 -0.63
N GLY A 590 -24.97 12.60 0.12
CA GLY A 590 -24.99 12.51 1.58
C GLY A 590 -24.83 11.09 2.12
N ALA A 591 -25.07 10.91 3.42
CA ALA A 591 -24.84 9.67 4.14
C ALA A 591 -25.72 9.55 5.40
N ASP A 592 -26.05 8.32 5.79
CA ASP A 592 -26.64 7.96 7.08
C ASP A 592 -25.56 8.05 8.18
N ARG A 593 -25.32 9.26 8.68
CA ARG A 593 -24.13 9.57 9.49
C ARG A 593 -24.24 9.10 10.92
N ASN A 594 -25.42 8.69 11.37
CA ASN A 594 -25.59 8.06 12.67
C ASN A 594 -25.84 6.54 12.59
N PHE A 595 -26.00 6.00 11.38
CA PHE A 595 -26.22 4.60 11.08
C PHE A 595 -27.48 4.00 11.73
N ASN A 596 -28.53 4.82 11.86
CA ASN A 596 -29.83 4.37 12.37
C ASN A 596 -30.76 3.84 11.27
N LEU A 597 -30.28 3.86 10.01
CA LEU A 597 -30.97 3.40 8.81
C LEU A 597 -32.23 4.21 8.46
N LYS A 598 -32.28 5.47 8.91
CA LYS A 598 -33.31 6.45 8.58
C LYS A 598 -32.65 7.74 8.12
N LEU A 599 -33.33 8.47 7.23
CA LEU A 599 -32.94 9.82 6.87
C LEU A 599 -33.27 10.77 8.01
N ASP A 600 -32.26 11.37 8.64
CA ASP A 600 -32.44 12.32 9.72
C ASP A 600 -32.21 13.78 9.30
N ARG A 601 -33.05 14.66 9.83
CA ARG A 601 -32.92 16.11 9.70
C ARG A 601 -33.01 16.74 11.09
N GLY A 602 -31.93 17.37 11.52
CA GLY A 602 -31.92 18.04 12.81
C GLY A 602 -32.71 19.36 12.83
N PRO A 603 -33.02 19.90 14.02
CA PRO A 603 -33.83 21.10 14.18
C PRO A 603 -33.09 22.41 13.86
N VAL A 604 -31.76 22.38 13.70
CA VAL A 604 -30.93 23.57 13.49
C VAL A 604 -30.82 23.85 11.99
N PRO A 605 -31.24 25.03 11.50
CA PRO A 605 -31.08 25.39 10.09
C PRO A 605 -29.60 25.41 9.66
N SER A 606 -29.34 25.09 8.40
CA SER A 606 -28.00 25.09 7.79
C SER A 606 -27.31 26.46 7.79
N SER A 607 -28.07 27.55 7.98
CA SER A 607 -27.54 28.92 8.09
C SER A 607 -26.99 29.27 9.48
N VAL A 608 -27.26 28.45 10.49
CA VAL A 608 -26.84 28.72 11.87
C VAL A 608 -25.43 28.19 12.11
N ARG A 609 -24.60 28.96 12.80
CA ARG A 609 -23.28 28.49 13.25
C ARG A 609 -23.39 27.89 14.65
N LEU A 610 -22.76 26.74 14.86
CA LEU A 610 -22.74 26.06 16.16
C LEU A 610 -21.37 26.25 16.81
N ARG A 611 -21.35 26.53 18.12
CA ARG A 611 -20.12 26.68 18.89
C ARG A 611 -19.62 25.32 19.39
N ALA A 612 -18.41 24.97 18.99
CA ALA A 612 -17.67 23.81 19.43
C ALA A 612 -16.76 24.18 20.61
N SER A 613 -16.79 23.38 21.68
CA SER A 613 -15.96 23.58 22.86
C SER A 613 -14.75 22.65 22.82
N SER A 614 -13.53 23.17 22.96
CA SER A 614 -12.32 22.33 23.00
C SER A 614 -12.33 21.48 24.28
N VAL A 615 -12.09 20.18 24.14
CA VAL A 615 -12.15 19.24 25.26
C VAL A 615 -10.79 18.61 25.58
N ALA A 616 -9.98 18.30 24.57
CA ALA A 616 -8.69 17.64 24.78
C ALA A 616 -7.71 17.91 23.63
N ARG A 617 -6.42 17.80 23.93
CA ARG A 617 -5.30 17.88 22.97
C ARG A 617 -4.30 16.78 23.26
N PHE A 618 -3.87 16.06 22.22
CA PHE A 618 -2.88 14.99 22.35
C PHE A 618 -1.79 15.17 21.31
N ASN A 619 -0.53 15.21 21.76
CA ASN A 619 0.60 15.23 20.84
C ASN A 619 0.91 13.78 20.41
N PHE A 620 1.21 13.59 19.14
CA PHE A 620 1.62 12.31 18.58
C PHE A 620 2.68 12.51 17.49
N TYR A 621 3.28 11.41 17.05
CA TYR A 621 4.31 11.37 16.01
C TYR A 621 3.80 10.53 14.85
N ASP A 622 3.89 11.02 13.61
CA ASP A 622 3.67 10.18 12.44
C ASP A 622 4.83 9.17 12.30
N LEU A 623 4.51 7.97 11.80
CA LEU A 623 5.50 6.96 11.44
C LEU A 623 6.38 7.48 10.30
N ARG A 624 7.70 7.46 10.49
CA ARG A 624 8.68 7.90 9.48
C ARG A 624 8.89 6.88 8.35
N VAL A 625 8.64 5.61 8.66
CA VAL A 625 8.80 4.47 7.76
C VAL A 625 7.78 3.40 8.16
N PRO A 626 7.34 2.54 7.21
CA PRO A 626 6.50 1.42 7.53
C PRO A 626 7.29 0.46 8.42
N ALA A 627 7.03 0.48 9.72
CA ALA A 627 7.51 -0.52 10.65
C ALA A 627 6.45 -1.61 10.80
N SER A 628 6.17 -2.36 9.73
CA SER A 628 5.55 -3.67 9.90
C SER A 628 6.68 -4.70 9.97
N LEU A 629 6.95 -5.19 11.18
CA LEU A 629 7.62 -6.49 11.30
C LEU A 629 6.62 -7.50 10.71
N ARG A 630 6.95 -8.03 9.52
CA ARG A 630 6.19 -9.16 8.96
C ARG A 630 6.46 -10.43 9.73
#